data_AF-A0A485M8N5-F1
#
_entry.id   AF-A0A485M8N5-F1
#
_cell.length_a   1.000
_cell.length_b   1.000
_cell.length_c   1.000
_cell.angle_alpha   90.00
_cell.angle_beta   90.00
_cell.angle_gamma   90.00
#
_symmetry.space_group_name_H-M   'P 1'
#
loop_
_entity.id
_entity.type
_entity.pdbx_description
1 polymer ?
#
loop_
_entity_poly.entity_id
_entity_poly.type
_entity_poly.pdbx_seq_one_letter_code
_entity_poly.pdbx_strand_id
1 'polypeptide(L)'
;MVSKFSKIQIVCKSIACIHTIINQTQKENLRKFYKGKKYKILGLQTKKTRAMDYHLSKHEEKLKTKKQQQKEQLYPLQKFVVKA
;
A
#
# COMPACT_ATOMS: atom_id res chain seq x y z
N MET A 1 29.71 40.95 -5.85
CA MET A 1 28.49 40.45 -6.53
C MET A 1 28.28 38.98 -6.19
N VAL A 2 27.74 38.65 -5.01
CA VAL A 2 27.50 37.24 -4.58
C VAL A 2 26.16 37.11 -3.85
N SER A 3 25.67 38.19 -3.22
CA SER A 3 24.49 38.17 -2.35
C SER A 3 23.14 37.99 -3.05
N LYS A 4 23.01 38.34 -4.35
CA LYS A 4 21.72 38.29 -5.07
C LYS A 4 21.31 36.85 -5.46
N PHE A 5 22.24 36.07 -6.01
CA PHE A 5 21.98 34.69 -6.44
C PHE A 5 21.72 33.76 -5.25
N SER A 6 22.44 33.93 -4.13
CA SER A 6 22.20 33.17 -2.90
C SER A 6 20.81 33.44 -2.31
N LYS A 7 20.31 34.68 -2.38
CA LYS A 7 18.95 35.03 -1.92
C LYS A 7 17.86 34.37 -2.77
N ILE A 8 18.03 34.31 -4.09
CA ILE A 8 17.06 33.66 -5.00
C ILE A 8 16.92 32.18 -4.65
N GLN A 9 18.03 31.47 -4.42
CA GLN A 9 17.98 30.05 -4.05
C GLN A 9 17.23 29.82 -2.73
N ILE A 10 17.43 30.67 -1.73
CA ILE A 10 16.73 30.59 -0.44
C ILE A 10 15.23 30.77 -0.64
N VAL A 11 14.82 31.77 -1.42
CA VAL A 11 13.41 32.04 -1.71
C VAL A 11 12.76 30.91 -2.51
N CYS A 12 13.43 30.34 -3.52
CA CYS A 12 12.90 29.21 -4.26
C CYS A 12 12.70 27.98 -3.36
N LYS A 13 13.64 27.71 -2.44
CA LYS A 13 13.51 26.62 -1.47
C LYS A 13 12.37 26.85 -0.47
N SER A 14 12.18 28.08 0.02
CA SER A 14 11.09 28.38 0.95
C SER A 14 9.72 28.23 0.28
N ILE A 15 9.57 28.72 -0.96
CA ILE A 15 8.35 28.54 -1.76
C ILE A 15 8.05 27.06 -1.97
N ALA A 16 9.04 26.26 -2.36
CA ALA A 16 8.88 24.82 -2.56
C ALA A 16 8.49 24.10 -1.24
N CYS A 17 9.06 24.51 -0.11
CA CYS A 17 8.73 23.97 1.21
C CYS A 17 7.28 24.26 1.59
N ILE A 18 6.83 25.51 1.45
CA ILE A 18 5.45 25.93 1.71
C ILE A 18 4.48 25.14 0.83
N HIS A 19 4.77 25.03 -0.48
CA HIS A 19 3.94 24.25 -1.40
C HIS A 19 3.86 22.77 -0.99
N THR A 20 4.97 22.20 -0.51
CA THR A 20 5.01 20.82 -0.02
C THR A 20 4.14 20.63 1.22
N ILE A 21 4.20 21.56 2.19
CA ILE A 21 3.35 21.54 3.41
C ILE A 21 1.87 21.63 3.04
N ILE A 22 1.50 22.52 2.12
CA ILE A 22 0.12 22.65 1.62
C ILE A 22 -0.34 21.33 0.98
N ASN A 23 0.48 20.73 0.12
CA ASN A 23 0.14 19.46 -0.52
C ASN A 23 0.03 18.30 0.48
N GLN A 24 0.85 18.28 1.52
CA GLN A 24 0.80 17.27 2.58
C GLN A 24 -0.51 17.36 3.37
N THR A 25 -0.86 18.56 3.84
CA THR A 25 -2.09 18.80 4.61
C THR A 25 -3.35 18.52 3.79
N GLN A 26 -3.40 18.92 2.52
CA GLN A 26 -4.49 18.59 1.60
C GLN A 26 -4.65 17.07 1.42
N LYS A 27 -3.56 16.35 1.16
CA LYS A 27 -3.59 14.88 1.00
C LYS A 27 -4.02 14.19 2.29
N GLU A 28 -3.58 14.66 3.45
CA GLU A 28 -3.99 14.10 4.74
C GLU A 28 -5.50 14.25 4.97
N ASN A 29 -6.04 15.44 4.71
CA ASN A 29 -7.48 15.70 4.82
C ASN A 29 -8.29 14.84 3.85
N LEU A 30 -7.84 14.67 2.61
CA LEU A 30 -8.46 13.75 1.66
C LEU A 30 -8.39 12.29 2.13
N ARG A 31 -7.27 11.85 2.70
CA ARG A 31 -7.14 10.50 3.27
C ARG A 31 -8.12 10.27 4.43
N LYS A 32 -8.33 11.27 5.28
CA LYS A 32 -9.33 11.24 6.36
C LYS A 32 -10.74 11.12 5.78
N PHE A 33 -11.08 11.94 4.77
CA PHE A 33 -12.41 11.94 4.14
C PHE A 33 -12.76 10.63 3.40
N TYR A 34 -11.77 10.01 2.75
CA TYR A 34 -11.96 8.74 2.01
C TYR A 34 -11.65 7.50 2.86
N LYS A 35 -11.38 7.64 4.16
CA LYS A 35 -11.17 6.50 5.06
C LYS A 35 -12.45 5.67 5.12
N GLY A 36 -12.34 4.35 4.93
CA GLY A 36 -13.48 3.42 4.94
C GLY A 36 -14.37 3.41 3.69
N LYS A 37 -14.25 4.40 2.79
CA LYS A 37 -14.99 4.40 1.52
C LYS A 37 -14.40 3.37 0.55
N LYS A 38 -15.27 2.62 -0.14
CA LYS A 38 -14.89 1.60 -1.13
C LYS A 38 -14.07 2.20 -2.28
N TYR A 39 -14.52 3.32 -2.84
CA TYR A 39 -13.89 3.96 -3.99
C TYR A 39 -13.08 5.18 -3.57
N LYS A 40 -11.77 5.12 -3.82
CA LYS A 40 -10.82 6.23 -3.64
C LYS A 40 -10.30 6.64 -5.01
N ILE A 41 -10.02 7.94 -5.17
CA ILE A 41 -9.37 8.47 -6.37
C ILE A 41 -7.98 7.80 -6.58
N LEU A 42 -7.57 7.62 -7.83
CA LEU A 42 -6.33 6.91 -8.23
C LEU A 42 -5.06 7.43 -7.55
N GLY A 43 -5.02 8.71 -7.20
CA GLY A 43 -3.88 9.35 -6.52
C GLY A 43 -3.74 9.00 -5.03
N LEU A 44 -4.81 8.57 -4.36
CA LEU A 44 -4.82 8.19 -2.94
C LEU A 44 -4.66 6.67 -2.72
N GLN A 45 -4.72 5.89 -3.79
CA GLN A 45 -4.51 4.45 -3.72
C GLN A 45 -3.03 4.16 -3.48
N THR A 46 -2.76 3.05 -2.79
CA THR A 46 -1.39 2.56 -2.59
C THR A 46 -0.80 2.23 -3.95
N LYS A 47 0.37 2.79 -4.27
CA LYS A 47 1.09 2.46 -5.50
C LYS A 47 1.67 1.05 -5.37
N LYS A 48 1.14 0.12 -6.15
CA LYS A 48 1.64 -1.25 -6.31
C LYS A 48 2.07 -1.47 -7.76
N THR A 49 2.72 -2.59 -8.03
CA THR A 49 2.96 -2.99 -9.41
C THR A 49 1.66 -3.49 -10.04
N ARG A 50 1.52 -3.32 -11.35
CA ARG A 50 0.35 -3.79 -12.11
C ARG A 50 0.08 -5.29 -11.90
N ALA A 51 1.13 -6.10 -11.81
CA ALA A 51 1.03 -7.53 -11.52
C ALA A 51 0.42 -7.80 -10.13
N MET A 52 0.81 -7.04 -9.10
CA MET A 52 0.24 -7.18 -7.75
C MET A 52 -1.21 -6.72 -7.67
N ASP A 53 -1.65 -5.76 -8.49
CA ASP A 53 -3.03 -5.30 -8.51
C ASP A 53 -4.00 -6.30 -9.15
N TYR A 54 -3.54 -7.11 -10.10
CA TYR A 54 -4.33 -8.20 -10.70
C TYR A 54 -4.23 -9.53 -9.94
N HIS A 55 -3.37 -9.61 -8.94
CA HIS A 55 -3.21 -10.80 -8.12
C HIS A 55 -4.43 -11.01 -7.22
N LEU A 56 -4.74 -12.28 -6.93
CA LEU A 56 -5.85 -12.63 -6.03
C LEU A 56 -5.60 -12.11 -4.61
N SER A 57 -6.68 -11.79 -3.90
CA SER A 57 -6.57 -11.47 -2.48
C SER A 57 -6.12 -12.71 -1.69
N LYS A 58 -5.31 -12.52 -0.64
CA LYS A 58 -4.87 -13.62 0.25
C LYS A 58 -6.02 -14.47 0.80
N HIS A 59 -7.20 -13.86 0.94
CA HIS A 59 -8.40 -14.58 1.33
C HIS A 59 -8.87 -15.50 0.21
N GLU A 60 -8.98 -14.98 -1.02
CA GLU A 60 -9.40 -15.72 -2.21
C GLU A 60 -8.43 -16.87 -2.52
N GLU A 61 -7.13 -16.63 -2.42
CA GLU A 61 -6.11 -17.69 -2.58
C GLU A 61 -6.25 -18.83 -1.57
N LYS A 62 -6.74 -18.52 -0.36
CA LYS A 62 -6.92 -19.48 0.71
C LYS A 62 -8.28 -20.16 0.69
N LEU A 63 -9.21 -19.74 -0.18
CA LEU A 63 -10.51 -20.36 -0.27
C LEU A 63 -10.36 -21.82 -0.69
N LYS A 64 -10.90 -22.72 0.11
CA LYS A 64 -10.95 -24.15 -0.16
C LYS A 64 -12.39 -24.60 -0.24
N THR A 65 -12.65 -25.57 -1.10
CA THR A 65 -13.97 -26.20 -1.17
C THR A 65 -14.28 -26.93 0.14
N LYS A 66 -15.56 -27.06 0.51
CA LYS A 66 -15.97 -27.80 1.72
C LYS A 66 -15.42 -29.23 1.74
N LYS A 67 -15.41 -29.89 0.57
CA LYS A 67 -14.84 -31.22 0.38
C LYS A 67 -13.34 -31.26 0.70
N GLN A 68 -12.58 -30.27 0.24
CA GLN A 68 -11.15 -30.19 0.52
C GLN A 68 -10.88 -29.89 2.00
N GLN A 69 -11.64 -29.00 2.63
CA GLN A 69 -11.52 -28.72 4.06
C GLN A 69 -11.76 -29.98 4.90
N GLN A 70 -12.83 -30.74 4.61
CA GLN A 70 -13.09 -32.01 5.29
C GLN A 70 -11.95 -33.02 5.10
N LYS A 71 -11.41 -33.14 3.88
CA LYS A 71 -10.29 -34.03 3.58
C LYS A 71 -9.03 -33.65 4.38
N GLU A 72 -8.71 -32.36 4.45
CA GLU A 72 -7.54 -31.86 5.19
C GLU A 72 -7.70 -32.01 6.71
N GLN A 73 -8.93 -31.85 7.23
CA GLN A 73 -9.25 -32.12 8.64
C GLN A 73 -9.12 -33.61 8.97
N LEU A 74 -9.63 -34.48 8.09
CA LEU A 74 -9.65 -35.92 8.32
C LEU A 74 -8.26 -36.56 8.12
N TYR A 75 -7.48 -36.05 7.17
CA TYR A 75 -6.17 -36.60 6.80
C TYR A 75 -5.08 -35.52 6.81
N PRO A 76 -4.67 -35.04 8.01
CA PRO A 76 -3.54 -34.13 8.11
C PRO A 76 -2.24 -34.83 7.70
N LEU A 77 -1.35 -34.10 7.02
CA LEU A 77 0.00 -34.59 6.70
C LEU A 77 0.78 -34.76 8.01
N GLN A 78 1.07 -36.01 8.35
CA GLN A 78 1.89 -36.35 9.51
C GLN A 78 3.36 -36.37 9.12
N LYS A 79 4.23 -35.82 9.96
CA LYS A 79 5.67 -35.97 9.83
C LYS A 79 6.06 -37.30 10.47
N PHE A 80 6.62 -38.21 9.69
CA PHE A 80 7.16 -39.48 10.18
C PHE A 80 8.58 -39.68 9.69
N VAL A 81 9.35 -40.50 10.42
CA VAL A 81 10.71 -40.91 10.06
C VAL A 81 10.71 -42.42 9.92
N VAL A 82 11.33 -42.93 8.86
CA VAL A 82 11.49 -44.37 8.66
C VAL A 82 12.74 -44.82 9.38
N LYS A 83 12.62 -45.85 10.22
CA LYS A 83 13.76 -46.48 10.87
C LYS A 83 14.58 -47.24 9.81
N ALA A 84 15.91 -47.08 9.85
CA ALA A 84 16.82 -47.85 9.01
C ALA A 84 16.79 -49.34 9.39
#